data_AF-R1F1D9-F1
#
_entry.id   AF-R1F1D9-F1
#
_cell.length_a   1.000
_cell.length_b   1.000
_cell.length_c   1.000
_cell.angle_alpha   90.00
_cell.angle_beta   90.00
_cell.angle_gamma   90.00
#
_symmetry.space_group_name_H-M   'P 1'
#
loop_
_entity.id
_entity.type
_entity.pdbx_description
1 polymer ?
#
loop_
_entity_poly.entity_id
_entity_poly.type
_entity_poly.pdbx_seq_one_letter_code
_entity_poly.pdbx_strand_id
1 'polypeptide(L)'
;MPAPRLLLPLLFWLLLPTRLLAEPAFYQLSKGDQQFWLLGSIHAAEASIYPLPTSIERAWAQSRALVVEVDMQNIPSSEWQQMAGLTRLPGGQTLASQIDAALYRRTLAAAKQLGLPDGSLDGLQPVVSPPSP
;
A
#
# COMPACT_ATOMS: atom_id res chain seq x y z
N MET A 1 -26.36 46.32 -20.09
CA MET A 1 -26.06 45.15 -19.23
C MET A 1 -24.77 44.51 -19.73
N PRO A 2 -23.62 44.69 -19.07
CA PRO A 2 -22.37 44.12 -19.57
C PRO A 2 -22.33 42.60 -19.29
N ALA A 3 -22.01 41.83 -20.33
CA ALA A 3 -21.93 40.37 -20.32
C ALA A 3 -20.84 39.84 -19.36
N PRO A 4 -21.00 38.60 -18.83
CA PRO A 4 -20.15 38.06 -17.77
C PRO A 4 -18.77 37.63 -18.31
N ARG A 5 -17.82 38.58 -18.36
CA ARG A 5 -16.42 38.34 -18.76
C ARG A 5 -15.62 37.47 -17.78
N LEU A 6 -16.22 37.08 -16.65
CA LEU A 6 -15.59 36.28 -15.60
C LEU A 6 -15.91 34.78 -15.67
N LEU A 7 -16.81 34.34 -16.56
CA LEU A 7 -17.18 32.91 -16.70
C LEU A 7 -16.08 32.06 -17.35
N LEU A 8 -15.31 32.64 -18.27
CA LEU A 8 -14.24 31.94 -18.99
C LEU A 8 -13.04 31.55 -18.10
N PRO A 9 -12.48 32.43 -17.23
CA PRO A 9 -11.38 32.03 -16.34
C PRO A 9 -11.82 31.04 -15.27
N LEU A 10 -13.09 31.09 -14.83
CA LEU A 10 -13.66 30.12 -13.89
C LEU A 10 -13.72 28.71 -14.50
N LEU A 11 -14.18 28.60 -15.76
CA LEU A 11 -14.22 27.34 -16.50
C LEU A 11 -12.82 26.76 -16.73
N PHE A 12 -11.82 27.62 -16.96
CA PHE A 12 -10.43 27.20 -17.14
C PHE A 12 -9.81 26.66 -15.84
N TRP A 13 -10.22 27.20 -14.67
CA TRP A 13 -9.76 26.71 -13.38
C TRP A 13 -10.36 25.34 -13.00
N LEU A 14 -11.61 25.09 -13.41
CA LEU A 14 -12.31 23.80 -13.26
C LEU A 14 -11.76 22.67 -14.14
N LEU A 15 -10.98 23.00 -15.17
CA LEU A 15 -10.39 22.03 -16.10
C LEU A 15 -8.96 21.62 -15.73
N LEU A 16 -8.38 22.13 -14.63
CA LEU A 16 -7.08 21.64 -14.15
C LEU A 16 -7.26 20.21 -13.62
N PRO A 17 -6.64 19.20 -14.24
CA PRO A 17 -6.71 17.84 -13.73
C PRO A 17 -5.88 17.76 -12.44
N THR A 18 -6.54 17.65 -11.30
CA THR A 18 -5.89 17.24 -10.05
C THR A 18 -5.62 15.74 -10.10
N ARG A 19 -4.63 15.34 -10.91
CA ARG A 19 -4.06 14.00 -10.83
C ARG A 19 -3.23 13.93 -9.55
N LEU A 20 -3.88 13.58 -8.44
CA LEU A 20 -3.18 13.11 -7.25
C LEU A 20 -2.71 11.69 -7.52
N LEU A 21 -1.63 11.55 -8.29
CA LEU A 21 -0.96 10.27 -8.39
C LEU A 21 -0.19 10.07 -7.09
N ALA A 22 -0.59 9.06 -6.32
CA ALA A 22 0.22 8.56 -5.23
C ALA A 22 1.44 7.87 -5.85
N GLU A 23 2.45 8.64 -6.23
CA GLU A 23 3.73 8.07 -6.61
C GLU A 23 4.32 7.35 -5.39
N PRO A 24 4.90 6.15 -5.55
CA PRO A 24 5.55 5.48 -4.45
C PRO A 24 6.63 6.40 -3.87
N ALA A 25 6.74 6.42 -2.55
CA ALA A 25 7.73 7.23 -1.87
C ALA A 25 9.12 6.83 -2.37
N PHE A 26 9.76 7.70 -3.16
CA PHE A 26 11.01 7.41 -3.83
C PHE A 26 11.99 8.55 -3.58
N TYR A 27 13.05 8.25 -2.84
CA TYR A 27 13.97 9.25 -2.32
C TYR A 27 15.39 9.01 -2.86
N GLN A 28 16.05 10.10 -3.23
CA GLN A 28 17.50 10.12 -3.42
C GLN A 28 18.16 10.54 -2.11
N LEU A 29 19.19 9.80 -1.69
CA LEU A 29 19.97 10.09 -0.50
C LEU A 29 21.46 10.14 -0.87
N SER A 30 22.24 10.90 -0.12
CA SER A 30 23.69 10.99 -0.31
C SER A 30 24.41 10.91 1.03
N LYS A 31 25.54 10.19 1.07
CA LYS A 31 26.43 10.13 2.24
C LYS A 31 27.89 10.13 1.78
N GLY A 32 28.58 11.26 1.95
CA GLY A 32 29.89 11.48 1.32
C GLY A 32 29.75 11.38 -0.20
N ASP A 33 30.65 10.62 -0.83
CA ASP A 33 30.63 10.38 -2.28
C ASP A 33 29.66 9.27 -2.71
N GLN A 34 28.88 8.71 -1.78
CA GLN A 34 27.93 7.64 -2.06
C GLN A 34 26.53 8.19 -2.32
N GLN A 35 25.86 7.65 -3.34
CA GLN A 35 24.49 7.94 -3.72
C GLN A 35 23.62 6.71 -3.48
N PHE A 36 22.41 6.91 -2.94
CA PHE A 36 21.45 5.85 -2.67
C PHE A 36 20.08 6.24 -3.18
N TRP A 37 19.31 5.24 -3.57
CA TRP A 37 17.90 5.36 -3.91
C TRP A 37 17.09 4.51 -2.94
N LEU A 38 16.16 5.14 -2.24
CA LEU A 38 15.26 4.45 -1.32
C LEU A 38 13.85 4.46 -1.91
N LEU A 39 13.37 3.28 -2.29
CA LEU A 39 12.00 3.05 -2.69
C LEU A 39 11.22 2.51 -1.48
N GLY A 40 10.09 3.14 -1.17
CA GLY A 40 9.16 2.67 -0.15
C GLY A 40 8.61 1.27 -0.47
N SER A 41 8.09 0.59 0.54
CA SER A 41 7.60 -0.78 0.41
C SER A 41 6.36 -0.90 -0.47
N ILE A 42 6.32 -1.97 -1.26
CA ILE A 42 5.14 -2.39 -2.04
C ILE A 42 4.66 -3.70 -1.42
N HIS A 43 3.59 -3.65 -0.63
CA HIS A 43 3.05 -4.85 0.05
C HIS A 43 2.02 -5.60 -0.79
N ALA A 44 1.34 -4.88 -1.69
CA ALA A 44 0.40 -5.44 -2.64
C ALA A 44 0.56 -4.69 -3.97
N ALA A 45 0.87 -5.43 -5.03
CA ALA A 45 0.94 -4.93 -6.39
C ALA A 45 0.36 -5.94 -7.35
N GLU A 46 -0.33 -5.43 -8.37
CA GLU A 46 -0.72 -6.20 -9.53
C GLU A 46 0.38 -6.18 -10.59
N ALA A 47 0.41 -7.15 -11.50
CA ALA A 47 1.40 -7.14 -12.59
C ALA A 47 1.34 -5.86 -13.46
N SER A 48 0.20 -5.16 -13.45
CA SER A 48 -0.04 -3.90 -14.14
C SER A 48 0.82 -2.73 -13.61
N ILE A 49 1.52 -2.88 -12.47
CA ILE A 49 2.44 -1.85 -11.98
C ILE A 49 3.71 -1.72 -12.85
N TYR A 50 3.94 -2.69 -13.74
CA TYR A 50 5.08 -2.68 -14.65
C TYR A 50 4.72 -2.05 -16.00
N PRO A 51 5.66 -1.32 -16.64
CA PRO A 51 6.98 -0.96 -16.10
C PRO A 51 6.85 0.04 -14.94
N LEU A 52 7.82 0.05 -14.03
CA LEU A 52 7.80 0.99 -12.92
C LEU A 52 7.93 2.43 -13.45
N PRO A 53 7.55 3.46 -12.65
CA PRO A 53 7.83 4.85 -12.97
C PRO A 53 9.27 5.05 -13.46
N THR A 54 9.44 5.83 -14.53
CA THR A 54 10.72 5.93 -15.26
C THR A 54 11.88 6.41 -14.37
N SER A 55 11.60 7.18 -13.32
CA SER A 55 12.60 7.60 -12.32
C SER A 55 13.19 6.40 -11.58
N ILE A 56 12.36 5.43 -11.20
CA ILE A 56 12.76 4.20 -10.50
C ILE A 56 13.54 3.30 -11.44
N GLU A 57 13.05 3.07 -12.66
CA GLU A 57 13.74 2.25 -13.67
C GLU A 57 15.15 2.80 -13.98
N ARG A 58 15.30 4.13 -14.07
CA ARG A 58 16.62 4.76 -14.28
C ARG A 58 17.55 4.57 -13.10
N ALA A 59 17.05 4.79 -11.89
CA ALA A 59 17.83 4.59 -10.66
C ALA A 59 18.25 3.13 -10.50
N TRP A 60 17.36 2.19 -10.84
CA TRP A 60 17.65 0.77 -10.86
C TRP A 60 18.79 0.46 -11.83
N ALA A 61 18.69 0.91 -13.08
CA ALA A 61 19.70 0.66 -14.11
C ALA A 61 21.09 1.24 -13.78
N GLN A 62 21.14 2.30 -12.98
CA GLN A 62 22.40 2.95 -12.54
C GLN A 62 22.95 2.38 -11.23
N SER A 63 22.15 1.59 -10.50
CA SER A 63 22.55 1.04 -9.21
C SER A 63 23.48 -0.15 -9.37
N ARG A 64 24.58 -0.14 -8.61
CA ARG A 64 25.53 -1.27 -8.58
C ARG A 64 24.99 -2.48 -7.82
N ALA A 65 24.09 -2.26 -6.87
CA ALA A 65 23.54 -3.30 -6.01
C ALA A 65 22.11 -2.96 -5.61
N LEU A 66 21.32 -3.99 -5.34
CA LEU A 66 20.02 -3.91 -4.69
C LEU A 66 20.16 -4.40 -3.25
N VAL A 67 19.64 -3.61 -2.31
CA VAL A 67 19.50 -4.02 -0.92
C VAL A 67 18.01 -4.09 -0.61
N VAL A 68 17.55 -5.25 -0.18
CA VAL A 68 16.17 -5.48 0.28
C VAL A 68 16.13 -5.45 1.80
N GLU A 69 15.02 -4.97 2.37
CA GLU A 69 14.84 -4.88 3.82
C GLU A 69 14.90 -6.27 4.48
N VAL A 70 14.34 -7.28 3.81
CA VAL A 70 14.32 -8.65 4.28
C VAL A 70 14.56 -9.62 3.12
N ASP A 71 15.41 -10.61 3.35
CA ASP A 71 15.57 -11.74 2.44
C ASP A 71 14.52 -12.81 2.77
N MET A 72 13.41 -12.77 2.05
CA MET A 72 12.31 -13.74 2.23
C MET A 72 12.69 -15.18 1.85
N GLN A 73 13.79 -15.39 1.13
CA GLN A 73 14.20 -16.73 0.66
C GLN A 73 14.84 -17.57 1.77
N ASN A 74 15.35 -16.91 2.82
CA ASN A 74 16.16 -17.54 3.86
C ASN A 74 15.58 -17.39 5.27
N ILE A 75 14.25 -17.25 5.40
CA ILE A 75 13.59 -17.19 6.70
C ILE A 75 13.32 -18.61 7.22
N PRO A 76 13.88 -19.02 8.38
CA PRO A 76 13.60 -20.32 9.00
C PRO A 76 12.11 -20.54 9.26
N SER A 77 11.64 -21.79 9.16
CA SER A 77 10.24 -22.13 9.44
C SER A 77 9.78 -21.77 10.85
N SER A 78 10.68 -21.82 11.84
CA SER A 78 10.42 -21.40 13.22
C SER A 78 10.13 -19.90 13.33
N GLU A 79 10.85 -19.07 12.58
CA GLU A 79 10.62 -17.61 12.56
C GLU A 79 9.31 -17.28 11.85
N TRP A 80 8.97 -18.01 10.78
CA TRP A 80 7.65 -17.91 10.14
C TRP A 80 6.51 -18.23 11.10
N GLN A 81 6.64 -19.29 11.90
CA GLN A 81 5.64 -19.66 12.90
C GLN A 81 5.50 -18.60 14.00
N GLN A 82 6.62 -18.03 14.45
CA GLN A 82 6.62 -16.95 15.44
C GLN A 82 5.91 -15.71 14.88
N MET A 83 6.23 -15.30 13.66
CA MET A 83 5.61 -14.14 13.00
C MET A 83 4.12 -14.37 12.73
N ALA A 84 3.72 -15.58 12.35
CA ALA A 84 2.31 -15.94 12.23
C ALA A 84 1.58 -15.86 13.58
N GLY A 85 2.25 -16.16 14.70
CA GLY A 85 1.70 -15.97 16.04
C GLY A 85 1.42 -14.51 16.36
N LEU A 86 2.28 -13.58 15.93
CA LEU A 86 2.14 -12.14 16.18
C LEU A 86 0.96 -11.49 15.45
N THR A 87 0.41 -12.14 14.43
CA THR A 87 -0.71 -11.62 13.60
C THR A 87 -2.05 -12.28 13.93
N ARG A 88 -2.07 -13.21 14.89
CA ARG A 88 -3.28 -13.92 15.30
C ARG A 88 -3.93 -13.27 16.51
N LEU A 89 -5.26 -13.29 16.50
CA LEU A 89 -6.04 -12.94 17.67
C LEU A 89 -5.79 -13.95 18.81
N PRO A 90 -5.79 -13.49 20.08
CA PRO A 90 -5.72 -14.38 21.22
C PRO A 90 -6.89 -15.38 21.23
N GLY A 91 -6.69 -16.52 21.88
CA GLY A 91 -7.66 -17.63 21.89
C GLY A 91 -9.10 -17.20 22.24
N GLY A 92 -10.05 -17.65 21.43
CA GLY A 92 -11.48 -17.39 21.60
C GLY A 92 -11.99 -16.09 20.97
N GLN A 93 -11.10 -15.20 20.51
CA GLN A 93 -11.48 -13.99 19.79
C GLN A 93 -11.57 -14.27 18.29
N THR A 94 -12.45 -13.55 17.61
CA THR A 94 -12.61 -13.61 16.15
C THR A 94 -12.55 -12.22 15.56
N LEU A 95 -12.23 -12.12 14.27
CA LEU A 95 -12.27 -10.83 13.58
C LEU A 95 -13.62 -10.13 13.75
N ALA A 96 -14.73 -10.89 13.70
CA ALA A 96 -16.07 -10.37 13.93
C ALA A 96 -16.26 -9.71 15.30
N SER A 97 -15.49 -10.11 16.31
CA SER A 97 -15.54 -9.51 17.65
C SER A 97 -14.66 -8.26 17.80
N GLN A 98 -13.82 -7.93 16.81
CA GLN A 98 -12.84 -6.83 16.87
C GLN A 98 -13.25 -5.59 16.07
N ILE A 99 -14.17 -5.74 15.11
CA ILE A 99 -14.54 -4.66 14.19
C ILE A 99 -16.05 -4.54 14.08
N ASP A 100 -16.53 -3.35 13.72
CA ASP A 100 -17.96 -3.10 13.53
C ASP A 100 -18.58 -4.03 12.49
N ALA A 101 -19.84 -4.43 12.72
CA ALA A 101 -20.56 -5.34 11.84
C ALA A 101 -20.62 -4.86 10.37
N ALA A 102 -20.72 -3.54 10.15
CA ALA A 102 -20.69 -2.97 8.81
C ALA A 102 -19.31 -3.11 8.14
N LEU A 103 -18.23 -2.93 8.90
CA LEU A 103 -16.86 -3.13 8.41
C LEU A 103 -16.60 -4.62 8.16
N TYR A 104 -16.99 -5.50 9.08
CA TYR A 104 -16.88 -6.96 8.92
C TYR A 104 -17.53 -7.46 7.62
N ARG A 105 -18.76 -7.00 7.33
CA ARG A 105 -19.45 -7.34 6.07
C ARG A 105 -18.66 -6.90 4.83
N ARG A 106 -18.09 -5.68 4.84
CA ARG A 106 -17.26 -5.19 3.72
C ARG A 106 -15.97 -6.01 3.59
N THR A 107 -15.35 -6.36 4.72
CA THR A 107 -14.14 -7.18 4.76
C THR A 107 -14.40 -8.56 4.15
N LEU A 108 -15.49 -9.25 4.52
CA LEU A 108 -15.84 -10.54 3.94
C LEU A 108 -16.15 -10.44 2.44
N ALA A 109 -16.83 -9.39 2.00
CA ALA A 109 -17.11 -9.16 0.58
C ALA A 109 -15.83 -8.96 -0.23
N ALA A 110 -14.88 -8.17 0.28
CA ALA A 110 -13.58 -7.97 -0.36
C ALA A 110 -12.74 -9.26 -0.37
N ALA A 111 -12.71 -10.01 0.73
CA ALA A 111 -12.01 -11.29 0.83
C ALA A 111 -12.49 -12.29 -0.22
N LYS A 112 -13.81 -12.37 -0.42
CA LYS A 112 -14.43 -13.21 -1.44
C LYS A 112 -14.05 -12.78 -2.86
N GLN A 113 -13.99 -11.47 -3.13
CA GLN A 113 -13.52 -10.95 -4.43
C GLN A 113 -12.06 -11.30 -4.72
N LEU A 114 -11.24 -11.42 -3.68
CA LEU A 114 -9.84 -11.84 -3.76
C LEU A 114 -9.67 -13.38 -3.75
N GLY A 115 -10.76 -14.14 -3.73
CA GLY A 115 -10.71 -15.62 -3.75
C GLY A 115 -10.28 -16.26 -2.43
N LEU A 116 -10.35 -15.53 -1.32
CA LEU A 116 -10.03 -16.07 0.00
C LEU A 116 -11.15 -17.01 0.50
N PRO A 117 -10.81 -18.19 1.08
CA PRO A 117 -11.80 -19.10 1.65
C PRO A 117 -12.57 -18.47 2.82
N ASP A 118 -13.81 -18.93 3.03
CA ASP A 118 -14.59 -18.57 4.21
C ASP A 118 -13.84 -18.92 5.50
N GLY A 119 -13.88 -18.03 6.48
CA GLY A 119 -13.19 -18.20 7.77
C GLY A 119 -11.67 -17.98 7.75
N SER A 120 -11.06 -17.74 6.58
CA SER A 120 -9.61 -17.47 6.46
C SER A 120 -9.14 -16.25 7.26
N LEU A 121 -10.05 -15.33 7.57
CA LEU A 121 -9.78 -14.10 8.31
C LEU A 121 -10.14 -14.16 9.79
N ASP A 122 -10.84 -15.20 10.25
CA ASP A 122 -11.46 -15.18 11.58
C ASP A 122 -10.43 -15.09 12.71
N GLY A 123 -9.29 -15.73 12.55
CA GLY A 123 -8.20 -15.70 13.54
C GLY A 123 -7.21 -14.56 13.38
N LEU A 124 -7.39 -13.68 12.39
CA LEU A 124 -6.42 -12.61 12.09
C LEU A 124 -6.79 -11.33 12.81
N GLN A 125 -5.79 -10.67 13.39
CA GLN A 125 -5.98 -9.35 13.97
C GLN A 125 -6.04 -8.27 12.88
N PRO A 126 -6.88 -7.23 13.02
CA PRO A 126 -6.79 -6.05 12.16
C PRO A 126 -5.41 -5.38 12.30
N VAL A 127 -4.66 -5.27 11.21
CA VAL A 127 -3.32 -4.64 11.20
C VAL A 127 -3.34 -3.13 10.93
N VAL A 128 -4.52 -2.57 10.65
CA VAL A 128 -4.75 -1.13 10.52
C VAL A 128 -6.01 -0.79 11.32
N SER A 129 -5.89 0.11 12.29
CA SER A 129 -7.07 0.63 12.99
C SER A 129 -8.00 1.31 11.99
N PRO A 130 -9.33 1.12 12.07
CA PRO A 130 -10.25 1.91 11.26
C PRO A 130 -10.00 3.39 11.56
N PRO A 131 -10.08 4.28 10.55
CA PRO A 131 -10.02 5.72 10.81
C PRO A 131 -11.10 6.05 11.85
N SER A 132 -10.72 6.83 12.87
CA SER A 132 -11.69 7.35 13.84
C SER A 132 -12.83 8.06 13.10
N PRO A 133 -14.10 7.90 13.56
CA PRO A 133 -15.25 8.52 12.93
C PRO A 133 -15.14 10.05 12.87
#